data_AF-A0A4S8P0N6-F1
#
_entry.id   AF-A0A4S8P0N6-F1
#
_cell.length_a   1.000
_cell.length_b   1.000
_cell.length_c   1.000
_cell.angle_alpha   90.00
_cell.angle_beta   90.00
_cell.angle_gamma   90.00
#
_symmetry.space_group_name_H-M   'P 1'
#
loop_
_entity.id
_entity.type
_entity.pdbx_description
1 polymer ?
#
loop_
_entity_poly.entity_id
_entity_poly.type
_entity_poly.pdbx_seq_one_letter_code
_entity_poly.pdbx_strand_id
1 'polypeptide(L)'
;MRALAPIPALLLLVLAGCSGADETVALDAETATVAVGETLRVDLGTVNASVGDNWYLVSGADTGVIAEGDKRTDGDDDCDGCSGELSWDFEALEAGETTLVFQYCFRTSLAECTGDASDGPPPEPVELAVTVTG
;
A
#
# COMPACT_ATOMS: atom_id res chain seq x y z
N MET A 1 65.27 -7.01 8.52
CA MET A 1 64.37 -6.00 7.91
C MET A 1 63.19 -6.73 7.30
N ARG A 2 62.05 -6.78 8.00
CA ARG A 2 60.75 -7.27 7.49
C ARG A 2 59.71 -6.99 8.57
N ALA A 3 58.74 -6.13 8.29
CA ALA A 3 57.47 -6.11 8.99
C ALA A 3 56.41 -5.90 7.89
N LEU A 4 55.68 -6.98 7.59
CA LEU A 4 54.50 -6.95 6.73
C LEU A 4 53.39 -6.19 7.46
N ALA A 5 52.78 -5.22 6.79
CA ALA A 5 51.56 -4.57 7.26
C ALA A 5 50.33 -5.38 6.81
N PRO A 6 49.34 -5.64 7.68
CA PRO A 6 48.08 -6.26 7.28
C PRO A 6 47.12 -5.22 6.69
N ILE A 7 46.60 -5.51 5.50
CA ILE A 7 45.52 -4.78 4.84
C ILE A 7 44.20 -5.31 5.40
N PRO A 8 43.33 -4.50 6.03
CA PRO A 8 42.00 -4.96 6.42
C PRO A 8 41.14 -5.03 5.16
N ALA A 9 40.70 -6.25 4.83
CA ALA A 9 39.72 -6.50 3.79
C ALA A 9 38.37 -5.93 4.23
N LEU A 10 37.94 -4.87 3.54
CA LEU A 10 36.63 -4.24 3.69
C LEU A 10 35.57 -5.22 3.14
N LEU A 11 34.76 -5.80 4.03
CA LEU A 11 33.59 -6.59 3.67
C LEU A 11 32.56 -5.69 2.95
N LEU A 12 32.34 -5.94 1.67
CA LEU A 12 31.19 -5.44 0.91
C LEU A 12 29.98 -6.32 1.24
N LEU A 13 29.10 -5.82 2.11
CA LEU A 13 27.78 -6.41 2.36
C LEU A 13 26.91 -6.17 1.11
N VAL A 14 26.58 -7.25 0.41
CA VAL A 14 25.64 -7.22 -0.72
C VAL A 14 24.23 -7.26 -0.12
N LEU A 15 23.58 -6.11 -0.03
CA LEU A 15 22.13 -6.05 0.22
C LEU A 15 21.44 -6.48 -1.07
N ALA A 16 21.00 -7.74 -1.10
CA ALA A 16 20.02 -8.20 -2.05
C ALA A 16 18.71 -7.46 -1.74
N GLY A 17 18.37 -6.45 -2.55
CA GLY A 17 17.09 -5.78 -2.49
C GLY A 17 15.98 -6.77 -2.86
N CYS A 18 15.19 -7.19 -1.87
CA CYS A 18 13.86 -7.70 -2.13
C CYS A 18 13.02 -6.49 -2.58
N SER A 19 12.55 -6.50 -3.82
CA SER A 19 11.73 -5.45 -4.40
C SER A 19 10.23 -5.63 -4.11
N GLY A 20 9.89 -6.15 -2.93
CA GLY A 20 8.52 -6.44 -2.51
C GLY A 20 8.18 -5.65 -1.25
N ALA A 21 6.88 -5.50 -0.97
CA ALA A 21 6.44 -4.95 0.32
C ALA A 21 6.90 -5.87 1.45
N ASP A 22 7.29 -5.26 2.57
CA ASP A 22 7.74 -5.99 3.75
C ASP A 22 6.56 -6.62 4.48
N GLU A 23 5.43 -5.91 4.53
CA GLU A 23 4.19 -6.38 5.14
C GLU A 23 3.00 -6.21 4.18
N THR A 24 2.08 -7.18 4.15
CA THR A 24 0.87 -7.13 3.34
C THR A 24 -0.35 -7.52 4.16
N VAL A 25 -1.40 -6.70 4.10
CA VAL A 25 -2.66 -6.93 4.82
C VAL A 25 -3.86 -6.75 3.88
N ALA A 26 -4.94 -7.49 4.14
CA ALA A 26 -6.21 -7.22 3.49
C ALA A 26 -6.82 -5.91 4.00
N LEU A 27 -7.57 -5.21 3.15
CA LEU A 27 -8.25 -3.97 3.48
C LEU A 27 -9.20 -4.10 4.70
N ASP A 28 -9.76 -5.29 4.92
CA ASP A 28 -10.69 -5.59 6.02
C ASP A 28 -10.01 -6.16 7.28
N ALA A 29 -8.67 -6.14 7.36
CA ALA A 29 -7.91 -6.69 8.49
C ALA A 29 -8.10 -5.94 9.83
N GLU A 30 -8.85 -4.83 9.84
CA GLU A 30 -9.09 -3.88 10.94
C GLU A 30 -7.84 -3.16 11.46
N THR A 31 -6.72 -3.88 11.59
CA THR A 31 -5.44 -3.37 12.08
C THR A 31 -4.26 -3.89 11.24
N ALA A 32 -3.19 -3.09 11.20
CA ALA A 32 -1.90 -3.44 10.59
C ALA A 32 -0.74 -2.94 11.46
N THR A 33 0.39 -3.63 11.38
CA THR A 33 1.65 -3.22 12.05
C THR A 33 2.79 -3.32 11.06
N VAL A 34 3.67 -2.31 11.04
CA VAL A 34 4.81 -2.22 10.13
C VAL A 34 5.97 -1.50 10.84
N ALA A 35 7.23 -1.83 10.55
CA ALA A 35 8.35 -1.12 11.16
C ALA A 35 8.74 0.15 10.39
N VAL A 36 9.37 1.12 11.06
CA VAL A 36 9.93 2.30 10.39
C VAL A 36 10.93 1.88 9.30
N GLY A 37 10.76 2.43 8.10
CA GLY A 37 11.56 2.14 6.92
C GLY A 37 11.06 0.95 6.09
N GLU A 38 10.01 0.27 6.53
CA GLU A 38 9.35 -0.80 5.78
C GLU A 38 8.14 -0.27 4.98
N THR A 39 7.73 -1.05 3.99
CA THR A 39 6.52 -0.79 3.19
C THR A 39 5.37 -1.67 3.65
N LEU A 40 4.26 -1.05 4.03
CA LEU A 40 2.97 -1.71 4.22
C LEU A 40 2.20 -1.72 2.89
N ARG A 41 1.84 -2.89 2.40
CA ARG A 41 0.90 -3.06 1.29
C ARG A 41 -0.49 -3.39 1.80
N VAL A 42 -1.47 -2.61 1.38
CA VAL A 42 -2.89 -2.92 1.59
C VAL A 42 -3.42 -3.56 0.31
N ASP A 43 -3.98 -4.76 0.43
CA ASP A 43 -4.72 -5.45 -0.63
C ASP A 43 -6.20 -5.04 -0.56
N LEU A 44 -6.64 -4.32 -1.59
CA LEU A 44 -8.01 -3.82 -1.73
C LEU A 44 -8.92 -4.82 -2.45
N GLY A 45 -8.40 -5.99 -2.78
CA GLY A 45 -9.09 -7.10 -3.41
C GLY A 45 -9.27 -6.93 -4.92
N THR A 46 -10.17 -7.75 -5.46
CA THR A 46 -10.44 -7.78 -6.89
C THR A 46 -11.26 -6.56 -7.33
N VAL A 47 -10.76 -5.85 -8.33
CA VAL A 47 -11.45 -4.73 -8.99
C VAL A 47 -11.48 -4.93 -10.49
N ASN A 48 -12.47 -4.34 -11.16
CA ASN A 48 -12.46 -4.19 -12.60
C ASN A 48 -12.60 -2.71 -12.98
N ALA A 49 -11.46 -2.06 -13.20
CA ALA A 49 -11.40 -0.65 -13.55
C ALA A 49 -12.14 -0.34 -14.87
N SER A 50 -12.21 -1.30 -15.80
CA SER A 50 -12.91 -1.11 -17.09
C SER A 50 -14.42 -0.98 -16.94
N VAL A 51 -15.01 -1.64 -15.93
CA VAL A 51 -16.43 -1.47 -15.60
C VAL A 51 -16.66 -0.34 -14.62
N GLY A 52 -15.60 0.22 -14.04
CA GLY A 52 -15.62 1.43 -13.22
C GLY A 52 -15.44 1.19 -11.72
N ASP A 53 -14.97 0.02 -11.29
CA ASP A 53 -14.60 -0.19 -9.89
C ASP A 53 -13.42 0.71 -9.53
N ASN A 54 -13.53 1.46 -8.42
CA ASN A 54 -12.43 2.27 -7.94
C ASN A 54 -12.45 2.44 -6.43
N TRP A 55 -11.25 2.50 -5.86
CA TRP A 55 -10.98 2.81 -4.47
C TRP A 55 -10.16 4.09 -4.35
N TYR A 56 -10.53 4.92 -3.39
CA TYR A 56 -9.86 6.18 -3.07
C TYR A 56 -9.37 6.15 -1.63
N LEU A 57 -8.17 6.68 -1.41
CA LEU A 57 -7.71 7.04 -0.07
C LEU A 57 -8.32 8.39 0.29
N VAL A 58 -9.06 8.41 1.40
CA VAL A 58 -9.76 9.60 1.91
C VAL A 58 -8.89 10.37 2.90
N SER A 59 -8.18 9.64 3.77
CA SER A 59 -7.33 10.21 4.81
C SER A 59 -6.38 9.16 5.42
N GLY A 60 -5.42 9.62 6.21
CA GLY A 60 -4.57 8.77 7.05
C GLY A 60 -3.12 8.64 6.58
N ALA A 61 -2.86 8.91 5.31
CA ALA A 61 -1.50 9.08 4.79
C ALA A 61 -0.99 10.52 4.99
N ASP A 62 0.31 10.69 4.81
CA ASP A 62 1.05 11.96 4.89
C ASP A 62 0.91 12.67 6.25
N THR A 63 0.69 11.88 7.30
CA THR A 63 0.61 12.34 8.69
C THR A 63 1.98 12.57 9.32
N GLY A 64 3.05 12.21 8.62
CA GLY A 64 4.42 12.09 9.14
C GLY A 64 4.74 10.71 9.72
N VAL A 65 3.71 9.91 10.08
CA VAL A 65 3.85 8.52 10.53
C VAL A 65 3.98 7.56 9.35
N ILE A 66 3.14 7.75 8.34
CA ILE A 66 3.12 6.95 7.11
C ILE A 66 2.90 7.87 5.90
N ALA A 67 3.49 7.54 4.75
CA ALA A 67 3.31 8.24 3.48
C ALA A 67 2.66 7.34 2.43
N GLU A 68 1.89 7.94 1.53
CA GLU A 68 1.29 7.23 0.39
C GLU A 68 2.36 6.82 -0.62
N GLY A 69 2.33 5.56 -1.05
CA GLY A 69 3.19 5.01 -2.08
C GLY A 69 2.43 4.64 -3.35
N ASP A 70 2.98 3.70 -4.12
CA ASP A 70 2.42 3.27 -5.40
C ASP A 70 1.10 2.51 -5.24
N LYS A 71 0.14 2.83 -6.10
CA LYS A 71 -1.09 2.04 -6.32
C LYS A 71 -0.92 1.18 -7.58
N ARG A 72 -1.16 -0.13 -7.48
CA ARG A 72 -0.96 -1.09 -8.59
C ARG A 72 -2.15 -2.04 -8.70
N THR A 73 -2.46 -2.44 -9.93
CA THR A 73 -3.44 -3.48 -10.20
C THR A 73 -2.73 -4.60 -10.95
N ASP A 74 -2.63 -5.76 -10.32
CA ASP A 74 -2.04 -6.95 -10.92
C ASP A 74 -3.16 -7.75 -11.59
N GLY A 75 -3.05 -7.98 -12.89
CA GLY A 75 -4.04 -8.69 -13.70
C GLY A 75 -3.39 -9.34 -14.91
N ASP A 76 -4.19 -10.07 -15.68
CA ASP A 76 -3.72 -10.61 -16.95
C ASP A 76 -3.68 -9.49 -18.01
N ASP A 77 -2.47 -9.03 -18.32
CA ASP A 77 -2.19 -7.96 -19.29
C ASP A 77 -2.73 -8.27 -20.70
N ASP A 78 -2.97 -9.55 -21.02
CA ASP A 78 -3.49 -9.99 -22.31
C ASP A 78 -5.03 -9.97 -22.39
N CYS A 79 -5.74 -9.52 -21.34
CA CYS A 79 -7.20 -9.46 -21.36
C CYS A 79 -7.80 -8.09 -21.02
N ASP A 80 -8.21 -7.40 -22.08
CA ASP A 80 -8.97 -6.15 -22.00
C ASP A 80 -10.27 -6.33 -21.21
N GLY A 81 -10.39 -5.57 -20.12
CA GLY A 81 -11.60 -5.50 -19.30
C GLY A 81 -11.77 -6.64 -18.31
N CYS A 82 -10.73 -7.44 -18.07
CA CYS A 82 -10.70 -8.36 -16.94
C CYS A 82 -10.61 -7.63 -15.60
N SER A 83 -10.98 -8.36 -14.54
CA SER A 83 -10.68 -7.95 -13.18
C SER A 83 -9.20 -8.20 -12.87
N GLY A 84 -8.65 -7.43 -11.94
CA GLY A 84 -7.32 -7.61 -11.35
C GLY A 84 -7.33 -7.37 -9.85
N GLU A 85 -6.25 -7.73 -9.17
CA GLU A 85 -6.03 -7.53 -7.74
C GLU A 85 -5.42 -6.14 -7.51
N LEU A 86 -6.14 -5.27 -6.80
CA LEU A 86 -5.68 -3.91 -6.51
C LEU A 86 -4.92 -3.89 -5.19
N SER A 87 -3.71 -3.35 -5.20
CA SER A 87 -2.92 -3.09 -4.00
C SER A 87 -2.42 -1.65 -3.95
N TRP A 88 -2.16 -1.17 -2.73
CA TRP A 88 -1.63 0.16 -2.48
C TRP A 88 -0.54 0.11 -1.41
N ASP A 89 0.64 0.63 -1.75
CA ASP A 89 1.78 0.70 -0.84
C ASP A 89 1.75 1.97 0.01
N PHE A 90 2.28 1.86 1.22
CA PHE A 90 2.46 2.94 2.18
C PHE A 90 3.82 2.81 2.86
N GLU A 91 4.62 3.89 2.87
CA GLU A 91 5.95 3.91 3.49
C GLU A 91 5.86 4.32 4.96
N ALA A 92 6.39 3.49 5.87
CA ALA A 92 6.43 3.79 7.30
C ALA A 92 7.59 4.73 7.63
N LEU A 93 7.30 5.94 8.09
CA LEU A 93 8.28 7.03 8.24
C LEU A 93 8.73 7.23 9.69
N GLU A 94 7.80 7.20 10.65
CA GLU A 94 8.07 7.39 12.07
C GLU A 94 7.16 6.51 12.91
N ALA A 95 7.65 6.10 14.09
CA ALA A 95 6.84 5.33 15.03
C ALA A 95 5.63 6.14 15.49
N GLY A 96 4.46 5.52 15.48
CA GLY A 96 3.20 6.19 15.78
C GLY A 96 1.98 5.39 15.32
N GLU A 97 0.83 6.02 15.39
CA GLU A 97 -0.44 5.42 14.98
C GLU A 97 -1.15 6.35 13.98
N THR A 98 -1.83 5.77 13.01
CA THR A 98 -2.70 6.48 12.07
C THR A 98 -3.83 5.55 11.61
N THR A 99 -4.88 6.11 11.01
CA THR A 99 -5.98 5.33 10.44
C THR A 99 -6.10 5.68 8.97
N LEU A 100 -5.81 4.71 8.10
CA LEU A 100 -6.06 4.82 6.67
C LEU A 100 -7.55 4.62 6.41
N VAL A 101 -8.17 5.54 5.68
CA VAL A 101 -9.60 5.49 5.37
C VAL A 101 -9.77 5.38 3.86
N PHE A 102 -10.48 4.36 3.41
CA PHE A 102 -10.70 4.05 1.99
C PHE A 102 -12.18 4.13 1.64
N GLN A 103 -12.48 4.72 0.48
CA GLN A 103 -13.84 4.79 -0.05
C GLN A 103 -13.90 4.12 -1.42
N TYR A 104 -14.82 3.17 -1.58
CA TYR A 104 -15.19 2.65 -2.89
C TYR A 104 -16.19 3.59 -3.56
N CYS A 105 -15.94 3.93 -4.82
CA CYS A 105 -16.91 4.63 -5.67
C CYS A 105 -16.97 3.95 -7.04
N PHE A 106 -18.19 3.69 -7.51
CA PHE A 106 -18.45 3.12 -8.81
C PHE A 106 -18.56 4.22 -9.87
N ARG A 107 -17.70 4.17 -10.89
CA ARG A 107 -17.68 5.09 -12.07
C ARG A 107 -17.61 6.58 -11.77
N THR A 108 -17.35 6.96 -10.53
CA THR A 108 -17.43 8.32 -10.03
C THR A 108 -16.15 8.73 -9.31
N SER A 109 -15.98 10.04 -9.14
CA SER A 109 -14.91 10.60 -8.31
C SER A 109 -15.32 10.60 -6.84
N LEU A 110 -14.37 10.79 -5.93
CA LEU A 110 -14.66 10.91 -4.49
C LEU A 110 -15.67 12.05 -4.18
N ALA A 111 -15.65 13.14 -4.96
CA ALA A 111 -16.57 14.28 -4.76
C ALA A 111 -18.02 13.98 -5.15
N GLU A 112 -18.25 12.98 -6.00
CA GLU A 112 -19.56 12.61 -6.55
C GLU A 112 -19.81 11.10 -6.34
N CYS A 113 -19.28 10.56 -5.25
CA CYS A 113 -19.18 9.12 -5.03
C CYS A 113 -20.56 8.43 -5.00
N THR A 114 -20.72 7.42 -5.85
CA THR A 114 -21.88 6.50 -5.87
C THR A 114 -21.41 5.05 -5.71
N GLY A 115 -22.29 4.17 -5.23
CA GLY A 115 -21.96 2.78 -4.93
C GLY A 115 -22.23 1.80 -6.06
N ASP A 116 -23.07 2.17 -7.04
CA ASP A 116 -23.51 1.26 -8.08
C ASP A 116 -24.02 1.98 -9.34
N ALA A 117 -24.40 1.19 -10.35
CA ALA A 117 -24.86 1.68 -11.66
C ALA A 117 -26.23 2.38 -11.66
N SER A 118 -26.95 2.34 -10.53
CA SER A 118 -28.24 3.02 -10.35
C SER A 118 -28.10 4.29 -9.51
N ASP A 119 -26.87 4.80 -9.35
CA ASP A 119 -26.53 5.93 -8.49
C ASP A 119 -26.93 5.69 -7.02
N GLY A 120 -26.85 4.43 -6.57
CA GLY A 120 -27.03 4.07 -5.17
C GLY A 120 -25.99 4.73 -4.26
N PRO A 121 -26.28 4.86 -2.96
CA PRO A 121 -25.32 5.41 -2.01
C PRO A 121 -24.03 4.56 -2.02
N PRO A 122 -22.86 5.18 -1.87
CA PRO A 122 -21.62 4.41 -1.74
C PRO A 122 -21.66 3.55 -0.47
N PRO A 123 -20.94 2.42 -0.45
CA PRO A 123 -20.75 1.66 0.78
C PRO A 123 -20.03 2.52 1.83
N GLU A 124 -20.18 2.16 3.10
CA GLU A 124 -19.45 2.83 4.19
C GLU A 124 -17.94 2.77 3.94
N PRO A 125 -17.18 3.84 4.26
CA PRO A 125 -15.73 3.83 4.20
C PRO A 125 -15.14 2.69 5.03
N VAL A 126 -14.04 2.11 4.55
CA VAL A 126 -13.29 1.09 5.28
C VAL A 126 -12.12 1.74 5.98
N GLU A 127 -11.98 1.48 7.28
CA GLU A 127 -10.91 2.02 8.11
C GLU A 127 -9.91 0.91 8.44
N LEU A 128 -8.62 1.22 8.30
CA LEU A 128 -7.51 0.35 8.70
C LEU A 128 -6.65 1.11 9.71
N ALA A 129 -6.62 0.64 10.96
CA ALA A 129 -5.75 1.21 11.97
C ALA A 129 -4.32 0.69 11.78
N VAL A 130 -3.36 1.60 11.62
CA VAL A 130 -1.95 1.27 11.37
C VAL A 130 -1.10 1.70 12.56
N THR A 131 -0.31 0.76 13.08
CA THR A 131 0.74 1.03 14.06
C THR A 131 2.10 0.92 13.40
N VAL A 132 2.87 2.01 13.41
CA VAL A 132 4.27 2.00 12.99
C VAL A 132 5.17 1.80 14.21
N THR A 133 6.00 0.77 14.20
CA THR A 133 6.93 0.43 15.28
C THR A 133 8.35 0.87 14.96
N GLY A 134 9.12 1.27 15.98
CA GLY A 134 10.52 1.70 15.85
C GLY A 134 11.55 0.63 16.18
#